data_AF-A0A0G0PP86-F1
#
_entry.id   AF-A0A0G0PP86-F1
#
_cell.length_a   1.000
_cell.length_b   1.000
_cell.length_c   1.000
_cell.angle_alpha   90.00
_cell.angle_beta   90.00
_cell.angle_gamma   90.00
#
_symmetry.space_group_name_H-M   'P 1'
#
loop_
_entity.id
_entity.type
_entity.pdbx_description
1 polymer ?
#
loop_
_entity_poly.entity_id
_entity_poly.type
_entity_poly.pdbx_seq_one_letter_code
_entity_poly.pdbx_strand_id
1 'polypeptide(L)'
;FYGFTKYIGEFITKFYAENYQIKSIVLRLIAVVPEPPLSSWAEAASPEIRTSAGDVAQAFKAAVEKDIGFIFDIFHITGSHPENPWSYEKAKKTLGYMPQGNDQSF
;
A
#
# COMPACT_ATOMS: atom_id res chain seq x y z
N PHE A 1 -5.87 -9.57 16.60
CA PHE A 1 -6.23 -10.61 15.60
C PHE A 1 -6.25 -10.12 14.16
N TYR A 2 -6.73 -8.90 13.86
CA TYR A 2 -6.76 -8.38 12.49
C TYR A 2 -5.45 -8.55 11.71
N GLY A 3 -4.31 -8.08 12.25
CA GLY A 3 -3.00 -8.22 11.59
C GLY A 3 -2.62 -9.68 11.29
N PHE A 4 -2.92 -10.60 12.20
CA PHE A 4 -2.68 -12.04 12.00
C PHE A 4 -3.53 -12.60 10.85
N THR A 5 -4.80 -12.21 10.74
CA THR A 5 -5.65 -12.63 9.62
C THR A 5 -5.16 -12.11 8.26
N LYS A 6 -4.55 -10.91 8.23
CA LYS A 6 -3.94 -10.37 7.01
C LYS A 6 -2.66 -11.10 6.65
N TYR A 7 -1.81 -11.41 7.64
CA TYR A 7 -0.62 -12.24 7.44
C TYR A 7 -0.95 -13.63 6.87
N ILE A 8 -1.99 -14.29 7.39
CA ILE A 8 -2.48 -15.56 6.82
C ILE A 8 -2.93 -15.35 5.36
N GLY A 9 -3.62 -14.25 5.06
CA GLY A 9 -4.00 -13.90 3.70
C GLY A 9 -2.79 -13.83 2.76
N GLU A 10 -1.71 -13.17 3.18
CA GLU A 10 -0.46 -13.11 2.39
C GLU A 10 0.12 -14.50 2.13
N PHE A 11 0.09 -15.38 3.13
CA PHE A 11 0.57 -16.76 3.00
C PHE A 11 -0.26 -17.57 1.99
N ILE A 12 -1.59 -17.45 2.06
CA ILE A 12 -2.50 -18.10 1.12
C ILE A 12 -2.24 -17.59 -0.30
N THR A 13 -2.14 -16.27 -0.49
CA THR A 13 -1.87 -15.68 -1.79
C THR A 13 -0.54 -16.16 -2.36
N LYS A 14 0.52 -16.24 -1.54
CA LYS A 14 1.82 -16.80 -1.94
C LYS A 14 1.70 -18.26 -2.37
N PHE A 15 1.01 -19.09 -1.59
CA PHE A 15 0.79 -20.49 -1.91
C PHE A 15 0.11 -20.67 -3.28
N TYR A 16 -0.92 -19.88 -3.57
CA TYR A 16 -1.61 -19.95 -4.87
C TYR A 16 -0.73 -19.48 -6.04
N ALA A 17 0.07 -18.44 -5.83
CA ALA A 17 1.02 -17.98 -6.84
C ALA A 17 2.07 -19.05 -7.17
N GLU A 18 2.66 -19.68 -6.17
CA GLU A 18 3.72 -20.67 -6.36
C GLU A 18 3.21 -22.00 -6.94
N ASN A 19 2.04 -22.46 -6.51
CA ASN A 19 1.54 -23.79 -6.85
C ASN A 19 0.58 -23.82 -8.05
N TYR A 20 -0.06 -22.70 -8.36
CA TYR A 20 -1.09 -22.62 -9.41
C TYR A 20 -0.83 -21.53 -10.44
N GLN A 21 0.34 -20.87 -10.38
CA GLN A 21 0.74 -19.82 -11.31
C GLN A 21 -0.23 -18.61 -11.35
N ILE A 22 -0.96 -18.39 -10.25
CA ILE A 22 -1.86 -17.24 -10.11
C ILE A 22 -1.03 -16.02 -9.73
N LYS A 23 -0.69 -15.18 -10.73
CA LYS A 23 0.03 -13.91 -10.50
C LYS A 23 -0.70 -13.08 -9.45
N SER A 24 0.01 -12.74 -8.38
CA SER A 24 -0.58 -12.05 -7.24
C SER A 24 0.34 -10.96 -6.71
N ILE A 25 -0.23 -9.81 -6.36
CA ILE A 25 0.46 -8.72 -5.69
C ILE A 25 -0.26 -8.42 -4.38
N VAL A 26 0.51 -8.28 -3.29
CA VAL A 26 -0.01 -7.84 -2.00
C VAL A 26 0.36 -6.38 -1.75
N LEU A 27 -0.66 -5.54 -1.54
CA LEU A 27 -0.49 -4.16 -1.13
C LEU A 27 -0.79 -4.02 0.36
N ARG A 28 0.23 -3.71 1.15
CA ARG A 28 0.09 -3.39 2.58
C ARG A 28 -0.24 -1.91 2.73
N LEU A 29 -1.52 -1.63 2.91
CA LEU A 29 -2.03 -0.27 3.09
C LEU A 29 -1.79 0.21 4.51
N ILE A 30 -1.22 1.39 4.66
CA ILE A 30 -0.86 1.98 5.95
C ILE A 30 -1.70 3.23 6.19
N ALA A 31 -2.43 3.27 7.32
CA ALA A 31 -3.28 4.38 7.78
C ALA A 31 -3.94 5.19 6.66
N VAL A 32 -4.79 4.52 5.87
CA VAL A 32 -5.50 5.16 4.76
C VAL A 32 -6.51 6.16 5.31
N VAL A 33 -6.45 7.39 4.81
CA VAL A 33 -7.35 8.49 5.17
C VAL A 33 -8.06 9.03 3.93
N PRO A 34 -9.28 9.56 4.08
CA PRO A 34 -9.93 10.29 2.99
C PRO A 34 -9.14 11.56 2.65
N GLU A 35 -9.40 12.12 1.47
CA GLU A 35 -8.98 13.50 1.20
C GLU A 35 -9.75 14.48 2.13
N PRO A 36 -9.19 15.65 2.44
CA PRO A 36 -9.87 16.66 3.23
C PRO A 36 -11.30 16.97 2.77
N PRO A 37 -12.21 17.28 3.71
CA PRO A 37 -11.98 17.36 5.16
C PRO A 37 -11.90 15.98 5.83
N LEU A 38 -10.96 15.82 6.76
CA LEU A 38 -10.78 14.59 7.53
C LEU A 38 -11.90 14.41 8.56
N SER A 39 -12.36 13.17 8.73
CA SER A 39 -13.20 12.79 9.86
C SER A 39 -12.39 12.68 11.16
N SER A 40 -13.06 12.77 12.32
CA SER A 40 -12.40 12.71 13.65
C SER A 40 -11.50 11.49 13.88
N TRP A 41 -11.81 10.33 13.29
CA TRP A 41 -10.94 9.15 13.38
C TRP A 41 -9.67 9.28 12.53
N ALA A 42 -9.75 9.99 11.39
CA ALA A 42 -8.62 10.20 10.49
C ALA A 42 -7.67 11.28 11.03
N GLU A 43 -8.21 12.27 11.75
CA GLU A 43 -7.42 13.24 12.52
C GLU A 43 -6.63 12.57 13.65
N ALA A 44 -7.17 11.50 14.25
CA ALA A 44 -6.51 10.73 15.30
C ALA A 44 -5.39 9.80 14.79
N ALA A 45 -5.32 9.53 13.47
CA ALA A 45 -4.22 8.77 12.90
C ALA A 45 -2.94 9.61 12.92
N SER A 46 -1.81 9.00 13.30
CA SER A 46 -0.53 9.71 13.35
C SER A 46 -0.18 10.27 11.96
N PRO A 47 0.06 11.59 11.82
CA PRO A 47 0.28 12.24 10.53
C PRO A 47 1.37 11.56 9.69
N GLU A 48 2.42 11.07 10.34
CA GLU A 48 3.60 10.50 9.71
C GLU A 48 3.36 9.19 8.96
N ILE A 49 2.26 8.48 9.26
CA ILE A 49 1.91 7.23 8.59
C ILE A 49 0.72 7.36 7.64
N ARG A 50 0.12 8.54 7.51
CA ARG A 50 -1.09 8.71 6.69
C ARG A 50 -0.82 8.41 5.21
N THR A 51 -1.83 7.82 4.57
CA THR A 51 -1.82 7.56 3.13
C THR A 51 -3.14 8.05 2.54
N SER A 52 -3.07 8.86 1.49
CA SER A 52 -4.27 9.38 0.84
C SER A 52 -5.03 8.28 0.10
N ALA A 53 -6.34 8.46 -0.07
CA ALA A 53 -7.13 7.59 -0.92
C ALA A 53 -6.65 7.66 -2.38
N GLY A 54 -6.21 8.83 -2.84
CA GLY A 54 -5.60 9.02 -4.17
C GLY A 54 -4.33 8.17 -4.37
N ASP A 55 -3.45 8.12 -3.37
CA ASP A 55 -2.23 7.33 -3.41
C ASP A 55 -2.53 5.83 -3.45
N VAL A 56 -3.54 5.39 -2.69
CA VAL A 56 -4.03 4.00 -2.76
C VAL A 56 -4.54 3.69 -4.16
N ALA A 57 -5.38 4.55 -4.75
CA ALA A 57 -5.88 4.35 -6.11
C ALA A 57 -4.75 4.29 -7.14
N GLN A 58 -3.74 5.16 -7.02
CA GLN A 58 -2.54 5.14 -7.85
C GLN A 58 -1.78 3.81 -7.71
N ALA A 59 -1.60 3.31 -6.48
CA ALA A 59 -0.93 2.03 -6.25
C ALA A 59 -1.68 0.84 -6.87
N PHE A 60 -3.02 0.80 -6.75
CA PHE A 60 -3.84 -0.23 -7.41
C PHE A 60 -3.72 -0.16 -8.92
N LYS A 61 -3.82 1.04 -9.50
CA LYS A 61 -3.64 1.24 -10.94
C LYS A 61 -2.27 0.73 -11.40
N ALA A 62 -1.20 1.14 -10.71
CA ALA A 62 0.16 0.72 -11.02
C ALA A 62 0.35 -0.81 -10.88
N ALA A 63 -0.30 -1.44 -9.91
CA ALA A 63 -0.25 -2.88 -9.70
C ALA A 63 -0.96 -3.69 -10.80
N VAL A 64 -2.05 -3.16 -11.36
CA VAL A 64 -2.85 -3.86 -12.39
C VAL A 64 -2.32 -3.62 -13.80
N GLU A 65 -1.87 -2.39 -14.11
CA GLU A 65 -1.47 -2.02 -15.47
C GLU A 65 -0.04 -2.46 -15.81
N LYS A 66 0.81 -2.68 -14.80
CA LYS A 66 2.21 -2.99 -15.04
C LYS A 66 2.38 -4.49 -15.28
N ASP A 67 2.90 -4.85 -16.45
CA ASP A 67 3.37 -6.21 -16.65
C ASP A 67 4.65 -6.44 -15.85
N ILE A 68 4.49 -7.22 -14.79
CA ILE A 68 5.53 -7.57 -13.83
C ILE A 68 5.96 -9.01 -14.07
N GLY A 69 7.27 -9.21 -14.13
CA GLY A 69 7.90 -10.50 -14.41
C GLY A 69 7.95 -11.49 -13.23
N PHE A 70 7.30 -11.18 -12.11
CA PHE A 70 7.26 -12.04 -10.93
C PHE A 70 5.84 -12.62 -10.71
N ILE A 71 5.78 -13.79 -10.06
CA ILE A 71 4.53 -14.49 -9.78
C ILE A 71 3.87 -14.00 -8.48
N PHE A 72 4.67 -13.54 -7.51
CA PHE A 72 4.22 -13.03 -6.23
C PHE A 72 5.17 -11.96 -5.69
N ASP A 73 4.61 -10.85 -5.18
CA ASP A 73 5.38 -9.94 -4.35
C ASP A 73 4.52 -9.07 -3.41
N ILE A 74 5.18 -8.44 -2.42
CA ILE A 74 4.57 -7.61 -1.37
C ILE A 74 5.17 -6.19 -1.41
N PHE A 75 4.30 -5.19 -1.29
CA PHE A 75 4.65 -3.76 -1.30
C PHE A 75 3.97 -3.00 -0.16
N HIS A 76 4.71 -2.13 0.53
CA HIS A 76 4.11 -1.14 1.43
C HIS A 76 3.62 0.06 0.61
N ILE A 77 2.36 0.42 0.80
CA ILE A 77 1.73 1.60 0.21
C ILE A 77 1.51 2.58 1.36
N THR A 78 2.31 3.64 1.33
CA THR A 78 2.36 4.65 2.37
C THR A 78 2.65 6.04 1.78
N GLY A 79 2.32 7.10 2.51
CA GLY A 79 2.67 8.48 2.16
C GLY A 79 4.20 8.75 2.21
N SER A 80 4.59 9.97 1.82
CA SER A 80 5.99 10.38 1.72
C SER A 80 6.57 11.12 2.94
N HIS A 81 5.85 11.14 4.08
CA HIS A 81 6.31 11.83 5.28
C HIS A 81 7.75 11.39 5.64
N PRO A 82 8.70 12.31 5.90
CA PRO A 82 10.10 11.95 6.17
C PRO A 82 10.29 11.02 7.37
N GLU A 83 9.43 11.16 8.38
CA GLU A 83 9.42 10.33 9.60
C GLU A 83 8.62 9.03 9.46
N ASN A 84 8.11 8.70 8.25
CA ASN A 84 7.37 7.46 8.05
C ASN A 84 8.30 6.25 8.23
N PRO A 85 8.02 5.33 9.17
CA PRO A 85 8.86 4.17 9.41
C PRO A 85 8.74 3.10 8.32
N TRP A 86 7.76 3.21 7.43
CA TRP A 86 7.50 2.25 6.36
C TRP A 86 8.09 2.72 5.04
N SER A 87 8.90 1.87 4.41
CA SER A 87 9.50 2.21 3.12
C SER A 87 8.59 1.82 1.95
N TYR A 88 8.24 2.81 1.11
CA TYR A 88 7.57 2.60 -0.18
C TYR A 88 8.56 2.43 -1.36
N GLU A 89 9.86 2.43 -1.12
CA GLU A 89 10.89 2.43 -2.18
C GLU A 89 10.78 1.25 -3.14
N LYS A 90 10.37 0.09 -2.63
CA LYS A 90 10.13 -1.08 -3.46
C LYS A 90 8.94 -0.89 -4.40
N ALA A 91 7.85 -0.30 -3.90
CA ALA A 91 6.66 0.02 -4.71
C ALA A 91 7.00 1.05 -5.78
N LYS A 92 7.81 2.06 -5.43
CA LYS A 92 8.32 3.06 -6.36
C LYS A 92 9.14 2.46 -7.49
N LYS A 93 10.17 1.67 -7.17
CA LYS A 93 11.06 1.06 -8.18
C LYS A 93 10.34 0.04 -9.04
N THR A 94 9.47 -0.77 -8.42
CA THR A 94 8.88 -1.93 -9.07
C THR A 94 7.57 -1.61 -9.77
N LEU A 95 6.66 -0.89 -9.10
CA LEU A 95 5.33 -0.56 -9.63
C LEU A 95 5.31 0.83 -10.29
N GLY A 96 6.25 1.72 -9.96
CA GLY A 96 6.17 3.13 -10.36
C GLY A 96 5.26 3.96 -9.44
N TYR A 97 4.94 3.43 -8.26
CA TYR A 97 4.17 4.14 -7.24
C TYR A 97 4.91 5.39 -6.75
N MET A 98 4.23 6.52 -6.69
CA MET A 98 4.79 7.79 -6.24
C MET A 98 3.75 8.52 -5.40
N PRO A 99 3.84 8.43 -4.05
CA PRO A 99 2.88 9.10 -3.17
C PRO A 99 2.87 10.61 -3.46
N GLN A 100 1.67 11.18 -3.53
CA GLN A 100 1.40 12.58 -3.79
C GLN A 100 0.75 13.27 -2.59
N GLY A 101 0.22 12.50 -1.64
CA GLY A 101 -0.29 13.01 -0.37
C GLY A 101 0.85 13.59 0.46
N ASN A 102 0.99 14.92 0.44
CA ASN A 102 1.92 15.65 1.30
C ASN A 102 1.27 16.00 2.64
N ASP A 103 2.06 16.00 3.70
CA ASP A 103 1.67 16.34 5.08
C ASP A 103 1.02 17.72 5.25
N GLN A 104 1.16 18.60 4.26
CA GLN A 104 0.61 19.97 4.25
C GLN A 104 -0.63 20.15 3.36
N SER A 105 -1.04 19.11 2.63
CA SER A 105 -2.13 19.16 1.65
C SER A 105 -3.37 18.34 2.06
N PHE A 106 -3.34 17.74 3.25
CA PHE A 106 -4.46 17.03 3.85
C PHE A 106 -5.32 17.92 4.76
#